data_AF-A0A6P0Z308-F1
#
_entry.id   AF-A0A6P0Z308-F1
#
_cell.length_a   1.000
_cell.length_b   1.000
_cell.length_c   1.000
_cell.angle_alpha   90.00
_cell.angle_beta   90.00
_cell.angle_gamma   90.00
#
_symmetry.space_group_name_H-M   'P 1'
#
loop_
_entity.id
_entity.type
_entity.pdbx_description
1 polymer ?
#
loop_
_entity_poly.entity_id
_entity_poly.type
_entity_poly.pdbx_seq_one_letter_code
_entity_poly.pdbx_strand_id
1 'polypeptide(L)'
;MIISVQSQKGGTGKTTLAVHISHALASRGDLVLLVDSDPQGSARDWAAAREEQPLFAVVGLDRPTIHRDLPSIAKNYSATRIR
;
A
#
# COMPACT_ATOMS: atom_id res chain seq x y z
N MET A 1 1.23 -10.94 7.39
CA MET A 1 0.48 -11.31 6.16
C MET A 1 0.78 -10.28 5.09
N ILE A 2 0.92 -10.67 3.81
CA ILE A 2 1.14 -9.72 2.69
C ILE A 2 0.04 -9.91 1.66
N ILE A 3 -0.65 -8.82 1.31
CA ILE A 3 -1.69 -8.77 0.27
C ILE A 3 -1.12 -7.99 -0.92
N SER A 4 -1.17 -8.53 -2.13
CA SER A 4 -0.69 -7.84 -3.34
C SER A 4 -1.85 -7.59 -4.30
N VAL A 5 -2.06 -6.32 -4.68
CA VAL A 5 -3.05 -5.89 -5.66
C VAL A 5 -2.34 -5.55 -6.97
N GLN A 6 -2.44 -6.45 -7.94
CA GLN A 6 -1.68 -6.38 -9.20
C GLN A 6 -2.60 -6.29 -10.42
N SER A 7 -2.25 -5.45 -11.40
CA SER A 7 -2.95 -5.39 -12.68
C SER A 7 -2.08 -4.75 -13.77
N GLN A 8 -2.00 -5.40 -14.93
CA GLN A 8 -1.23 -4.94 -16.09
C GLN A 8 -1.85 -3.73 -16.80
N LYS A 9 -3.12 -3.40 -16.51
CA LYS A 9 -3.83 -2.27 -17.10
C LYS A 9 -3.91 -1.10 -16.11
N GLY A 10 -3.63 0.11 -16.60
CA GLY A 10 -3.86 1.35 -15.85
C GLY A 10 -5.36 1.63 -15.67
N GLY A 11 -5.74 2.29 -14.58
CA GLY A 11 -7.13 2.68 -14.33
C GLY A 11 -8.09 1.56 -13.91
N THR A 12 -7.57 0.38 -13.52
CA THR A 12 -8.39 -0.76 -13.05
C THR A 12 -8.79 -0.69 -11.57
N GLY A 13 -8.47 0.41 -10.88
CA GLY A 13 -8.84 0.62 -9.48
C GLY A 13 -7.91 -0.02 -8.44
N LYS A 14 -6.68 -0.41 -8.82
CA LYS A 14 -5.70 -1.01 -7.89
C LYS A 14 -5.49 -0.19 -6.62
N THR A 15 -5.17 1.09 -6.79
CA THR A 15 -4.91 2.03 -5.68
C THR A 15 -6.15 2.18 -4.82
N THR A 16 -7.31 2.35 -5.44
CA THR A 16 -8.60 2.44 -4.75
C THR A 16 -8.83 1.21 -3.88
N LEU A 17 -8.70 0.00 -4.43
CA LEU A 17 -8.91 -1.24 -3.69
C LEU A 17 -7.89 -1.41 -2.56
N ALA A 18 -6.60 -1.18 -2.83
CA ALA A 18 -5.54 -1.33 -1.85
C ALA A 18 -5.68 -0.37 -0.65
N VAL A 19 -6.10 0.87 -0.90
CA VAL A 19 -6.41 1.86 0.14
C VAL A 19 -7.58 1.40 1.01
N HIS A 20 -8.68 0.93 0.41
CA HIS A 20 -9.86 0.51 1.17
C HIS A 20 -9.59 -0.77 1.98
N ILE A 21 -8.85 -1.73 1.42
CA ILE A 21 -8.40 -2.93 2.17
C ILE A 21 -7.54 -2.51 3.36
N SER A 22 -6.58 -1.60 3.15
CA SER A 22 -5.69 -1.11 4.22
C SER A 22 -6.47 -0.39 5.33
N HIS A 23 -7.44 0.44 4.96
CA HIS A 23 -8.32 1.10 5.91
C HIS A 23 -9.18 0.11 6.72
N ALA A 24 -9.76 -0.90 6.05
CA ALA A 24 -10.59 -1.90 6.70
C ALA A 24 -9.81 -2.75 7.71
N LEU A 25 -8.55 -3.10 7.40
CA LEU A 25 -7.66 -3.81 8.31
C LEU A 25 -7.24 -2.91 9.49
N ALA A 26 -6.81 -1.68 9.21
CA ALA A 26 -6.41 -0.74 10.26
C ALA A 26 -7.56 -0.43 11.23
N SER A 27 -8.79 -0.31 10.71
CA SER A 27 -9.99 -0.08 11.53
C SER A 27 -10.36 -1.25 12.44
N ARG A 28 -9.81 -2.45 12.19
CA ARG A 28 -9.95 -3.63 13.06
C ARG A 28 -8.85 -3.73 14.12
N GLY A 29 -7.93 -2.77 14.15
CA GLY A 29 -6.80 -2.75 15.06
C GLY A 29 -5.53 -3.38 14.50
N ASP A 30 -5.50 -3.78 13.22
CA ASP A 30 -4.28 -4.29 12.60
C ASP A 30 -3.27 -3.16 12.38
N LEU A 31 -1.99 -3.43 12.61
CA LEU A 31 -0.93 -2.51 12.21
C LEU A 31 -0.66 -2.66 10.71
N VAL A 32 -1.06 -1.66 9.92
CA VAL A 32 -1.06 -1.77 8.45
C VAL A 32 -0.03 -0.85 7.80
N LEU A 33 0.64 -1.39 6.77
CA LEU A 33 1.55 -0.65 5.90
C LEU A 33 1.10 -0.82 4.44
N LEU A 34 0.75 0.29 3.78
CA LEU A 34 0.50 0.33 2.35
C LEU A 34 1.80 0.67 1.61
N VAL A 35 2.22 -0.24 0.74
CA VAL A 35 3.44 -0.12 -0.05
C VAL A 35 3.10 0.13 -1.51
N ASP A 36 3.40 1.34 -1.97
CA ASP A 36 3.24 1.75 -3.36
C ASP A 36 4.51 1.40 -4.15
N SER A 37 4.45 0.33 -4.96
CA SER A 37 5.54 -0.03 -5.88
C SER A 37 5.28 0.47 -7.31
N ASP A 38 4.19 1.20 -7.54
CA ASP A 38 3.86 1.77 -8.85
C ASP A 38 4.68 3.07 -9.03
N PRO A 39 5.49 3.19 -10.10
CA PRO A 39 6.23 4.43 -10.39
C PRO A 39 5.33 5.67 -10.48
N GLN A 40 4.05 5.50 -10.81
CA GLN A 40 3.08 6.61 -10.85
C GLN A 40 2.73 7.15 -9.45
N GLY A 41 2.99 6.42 -8.38
CA GLY A 41 2.87 6.94 -7.02
C GLY A 41 1.45 7.31 -6.56
N SER A 42 0.42 6.79 -7.24
CA SER A 42 -0.97 7.25 -6.99
C SER A 42 -1.45 7.04 -5.56
N ALA A 43 -0.92 6.08 -4.81
CA ALA A 43 -1.29 5.90 -3.40
C ALA A 43 -0.65 6.96 -2.50
N ARG A 44 0.57 7.40 -2.85
CA ARG A 44 1.26 8.50 -2.15
C ARG A 44 0.56 9.83 -2.40
N ASP A 45 0.20 10.09 -3.66
CA ASP A 45 -0.55 11.30 -4.02
C ASP A 45 -1.90 11.34 -3.30
N TRP A 46 -2.60 10.19 -3.25
CA TRP A 46 -3.82 10.06 -2.48
C TRP A 46 -3.62 10.39 -1.00
N ALA A 47 -2.56 9.86 -0.37
CA ALA A 47 -2.29 10.11 1.04
C ALA A 47 -1.95 11.59 1.31
N ALA A 48 -1.17 12.22 0.42
CA ALA A 48 -0.78 13.62 0.52
C ALA A 48 -1.95 14.59 0.33
N ALA A 49 -2.96 14.22 -0.46
CA ALA A 49 -4.13 15.05 -0.72
C ALA A 49 -5.16 15.06 0.43
N ARG A 50 -4.98 14.27 1.49
CA ARG A 50 -5.93 14.20 2.60
C ARG A 50 -5.70 15.30 3.63
N GLU A 51 -6.80 15.85 4.13
CA GLU A 51 -6.78 16.73 5.31
C GLU A 51 -6.44 15.95 6.59
N GLU A 52 -7.00 14.74 6.72
CA GLU A 52 -6.76 13.84 7.85
C GLU A 52 -5.82 12.70 7.48
N GLN A 53 -4.85 12.43 8.36
CA GLN A 53 -3.92 11.32 8.17
C GLN A 53 -4.67 9.97 8.12
N PRO A 54 -4.29 9.07 7.21
CA PRO A 54 -4.86 7.73 7.17
C PRO A 54 -4.50 6.93 8.43
N LEU A 55 -5.35 5.95 8.76
CA LEU A 55 -5.13 5.02 9.89
C LEU A 55 -3.93 4.07 9.72
N PHE A 56 -3.22 4.17 8.59
CA PHE A 56 -2.13 3.28 8.21
C PHE A 56 -1.03 4.08 7.50
N ALA A 57 0.19 3.59 7.58
CA ALA A 57 1.33 4.23 6.91
C ALA A 57 1.31 3.95 5.39
N VAL A 58 1.71 4.93 4.60
CA VAL A 58 1.90 4.79 3.14
C VAL A 58 3.37 5.05 2.80
N VAL A 59 4.01 4.11 2.12
CA VAL A 59 5.42 4.23 1.70
C VAL A 59 5.57 3.94 0.21
N GLY A 60 6.36 4.76 -0.49
CA GLY A 60 6.77 4.51 -1.87
C GLY A 60 8.03 3.66 -1.90
N LEU A 61 8.00 2.56 -2.65
CA LEU A 61 9.14 1.68 -2.87
C LEU A 61 9.13 1.20 -4.32
N ASP A 62 9.43 2.10 -5.24
CA ASP A 62 9.48 1.92 -6.68
C ASP A 62 10.84 1.36 -7.14
N ARG A 63 11.26 0.22 -6.57
CA ARG A 63 12.52 -0.46 -6.97
C ARG A 63 12.33 -1.93 -7.38
N PRO A 64 13.08 -2.44 -8.37
CA PRO A 64 12.96 -3.82 -8.85
C PRO A 64 13.18 -4.88 -7.76
N THR A 65 14.00 -4.56 -6.76
CA THR A 65 14.41 -5.46 -5.68
C THR A 65 13.45 -5.50 -4.50
N ILE A 66 12.32 -4.77 -4.53
CA ILE A 66 11.42 -4.64 -3.38
C ILE A 66 10.96 -5.98 -2.82
N HIS A 67 10.76 -7.00 -3.66
CA HIS A 67 10.35 -8.33 -3.24
C HIS A 67 11.33 -9.00 -2.24
N ARG A 68 12.60 -8.57 -2.21
CA ARG A 68 13.63 -9.05 -1.26
C ARG A 68 13.52 -8.37 0.10
N ASP A 69 13.19 -7.08 0.11
CA ASP A 69 13.16 -6.26 1.33
C ASP A 69 11.79 -6.26 1.99
N LEU A 70 10.73 -6.47 1.21
CA LEU A 70 9.34 -6.44 1.66
C LEU A 70 9.07 -7.38 2.85
N PRO A 71 9.59 -8.63 2.89
CA PRO A 71 9.40 -9.48 4.07
C PRO A 71 10.01 -8.88 5.34
N SER A 72 11.14 -8.18 5.23
CA SER A 72 11.79 -7.51 6.37
C SER A 72 10.98 -6.30 6.84
N ILE A 73 10.51 -5.50 5.90
CA ILE A 73 9.69 -4.30 6.16
C ILE A 73 8.32 -4.69 6.75
N ALA A 74 7.73 -5.78 6.25
CA ALA A 74 6.43 -6.27 6.67
C ALA A 74 6.47 -7.11 7.97
N LYS A 75 7.63 -7.33 8.61
CA LYS A 75 7.73 -8.18 9.81
C LYS A 75 6.78 -7.74 10.94
N ASN A 76 6.55 -6.44 11.07
CA ASN A 76 5.71 -5.87 12.13
C ASN A 76 4.32 -5.47 11.62
N TYR A 77 4.03 -5.64 10.33
CA TYR A 77 2.82 -5.10 9.70
C TYR A 77 2.03 -6.17 8.96
N SER A 78 0.71 -6.02 8.95
CA SER A 78 -0.12 -6.54 7.87
C SER A 78 0.09 -5.62 6.66
N ALA A 79 0.84 -6.07 5.66
CA ALA A 79 1.26 -5.22 4.55
C ALA A 79 0.37 -5.41 3.30
N THR A 80 -0.04 -4.31 2.69
CA THR A 80 -0.71 -4.29 1.39
C THR A 80 0.23 -3.68 0.35
N ARG A 81 0.42 -4.34 -0.79
CA ARG A 81 1.31 -3.88 -1.88
C ARG A 81 0.54 -3.64 -3.16
N ILE A 82 0.90 -2.58 -3.88
CA ILE A 82 0.38 -2.27 -5.23
C ILE A 82 1.48 -2.50 -6.28
N ARG A 83 1.14 -3.09 -7.43
CA ARG A 83 1.98 -3.13 -8.65
C ARG A 83 1.14 -3.06 -9.93
#